data_AF-A0A7V9RCN5-F1
#
_entry.id   AF-A0A7V9RCN5-F1
#
_cell.length_a   1.000
_cell.length_b   1.000
_cell.length_c   1.000
_cell.angle_alpha   90.00
_cell.angle_beta   90.00
_cell.angle_gamma   90.00
#
_symmetry.space_group_name_H-M   'P 1'
#
loop_
_entity.id
_entity.type
_entity.pdbx_description
1 polymer ?
#
loop_
_entity_poly.entity_id
_entity_poly.type
_entity_poly.pdbx_seq_one_letter_code
_entity_poly.pdbx_strand_id
1 'polypeptide(L)'
;MPVHLITAGEPVTEQPPLWDEGELPMPESSAVRARGSASSRAPSDRGQGLDDTAHVLYRRLGEIDHASVPQLARMLALSPSTVLRALRTLVDAEQVERIGFARATRYRLRESRRS
;
A
#
# COMPACT_ATOMS: atom_id res chain seq x y z
N MET A 1 3.68 -8.05 58.50
CA MET A 1 2.49 -8.30 57.66
C MET A 1 2.53 -7.33 56.49
N PRO A 2 2.58 -7.74 55.20
CA PRO A 2 3.05 -8.96 54.57
C PRO A 2 4.26 -8.72 53.62
N VAL A 3 4.82 -9.84 53.15
CA VAL A 3 5.89 -10.03 52.16
C VAL A 3 5.33 -10.07 50.75
N HIS A 4 6.03 -9.57 49.72
CA HIS A 4 5.96 -10.14 48.36
C HIS A 4 7.32 -10.04 47.65
N LEU A 5 8.04 -11.17 47.66
CA LEU A 5 9.15 -11.49 46.76
C LEU A 5 8.56 -11.76 45.36
N ILE A 6 9.09 -11.08 44.35
CA ILE A 6 8.75 -11.33 42.95
C ILE A 6 9.68 -12.44 42.46
N THR A 7 9.13 -13.65 42.32
CA THR A 7 9.84 -14.78 41.72
C THR A 7 9.99 -14.53 40.23
N ALA A 8 11.19 -14.76 39.71
CA ALA A 8 11.49 -14.80 38.29
C ALA A 8 11.36 -16.25 37.79
N GLY A 9 10.77 -16.41 36.61
CA GLY A 9 11.16 -17.44 35.64
C GLY A 9 10.48 -18.80 35.72
N GLU A 10 9.54 -19.04 34.81
CA GLU A 10 9.41 -20.33 34.13
C GLU A 10 9.35 -20.10 32.62
N PRO A 11 10.15 -20.81 31.80
CA PRO A 11 10.12 -20.68 30.35
C PRO A 11 8.88 -21.36 29.76
N VAL A 12 8.23 -20.63 28.86
CA VAL A 12 7.18 -21.11 27.97
C VAL A 12 7.60 -22.42 27.32
N THR A 13 6.97 -23.52 27.71
CA THR A 13 6.98 -24.75 26.93
C THR A 13 5.93 -24.59 25.84
N GLU A 14 6.43 -24.34 24.64
CA GLU A 14 5.68 -24.28 23.39
C GLU A 14 4.86 -25.56 23.23
N GLN A 15 3.54 -25.48 23.47
CA GLN A 15 2.61 -26.55 23.13
C GLN A 15 2.03 -26.19 21.76
N PRO A 16 2.36 -26.92 20.68
CA PRO A 16 1.69 -26.71 19.41
C PRO A 16 0.20 -27.07 19.55
N PRO A 17 -0.72 -26.33 18.93
CA PRO A 17 -2.13 -26.72 18.92
C PRO A 17 -2.26 -28.09 18.24
N LEU A 18 -2.89 -29.02 18.95
CA LEU A 18 -3.29 -30.33 18.45
C LEU A 18 -4.37 -30.10 17.38
N TRP A 19 -4.00 -30.15 16.11
CA TRP A 19 -4.99 -30.22 15.03
C TRP A 19 -5.56 -31.63 15.05
N ASP A 20 -6.74 -31.76 15.68
CA ASP A 20 -7.60 -32.93 15.61
C ASP A 20 -7.81 -33.28 14.13
N GLU A 21 -7.47 -34.52 13.75
CA GLU A 21 -7.65 -35.09 12.41
C GLU A 21 -9.16 -35.22 12.10
N GLY A 22 -9.80 -34.10 11.79
CA GLY A 22 -11.16 -34.06 11.26
C GLY A 22 -11.13 -34.20 9.74
N GLU A 23 -11.41 -35.42 9.27
CA GLU A 23 -11.85 -35.83 7.93
C GLU A 23 -11.92 -34.72 6.85
N LEU A 24 -11.00 -34.80 5.88
CA LEU A 24 -11.16 -34.13 4.59
C LEU A 24 -12.23 -34.86 3.77
N PRO A 25 -13.34 -34.22 3.34
CA PRO A 25 -14.24 -34.85 2.39
C PRO A 25 -13.53 -35.00 1.04
N MET A 26 -13.48 -36.25 0.55
CA MET A 26 -13.02 -36.60 -0.78
C MET A 26 -13.81 -35.81 -1.84
N PRO A 27 -13.16 -35.14 -2.81
CA PRO A 27 -13.89 -34.59 -3.94
C PRO A 27 -14.26 -35.73 -4.90
N GLU A 28 -15.50 -36.18 -4.80
CA GLU A 28 -16.14 -36.93 -5.87
C GLU A 28 -16.24 -36.06 -7.13
N SER A 29 -15.55 -36.51 -8.17
CA SER A 29 -15.62 -35.96 -9.51
C SER A 29 -17.05 -35.99 -10.03
N SER A 30 -17.62 -34.82 -10.32
CA SER A 30 -18.72 -34.71 -11.26
C SER A 30 -18.35 -33.74 -12.38
N ALA A 31 -17.88 -34.33 -13.48
CA ALA A 31 -17.67 -33.65 -14.73
C ALA A 31 -19.03 -33.35 -15.40
N VAL A 32 -19.43 -32.08 -15.42
CA VAL A 32 -20.42 -31.59 -16.40
C VAL A 32 -19.84 -30.40 -17.14
N ARG A 33 -19.61 -30.63 -18.43
CA ARG A 33 -19.16 -29.66 -19.42
C ARG A 33 -20.12 -28.47 -19.49
N ALA A 34 -19.57 -27.26 -19.40
CA ALA A 34 -20.09 -26.10 -20.10
C ALA A 34 -18.95 -25.41 -20.85
N ARG A 35 -18.98 -25.54 -22.18
CA ARG A 35 -18.25 -24.69 -23.12
C ARG A 35 -18.77 -23.27 -22.95
N GLY A 36 -17.89 -22.30 -22.73
CA GLY A 36 -18.24 -20.89 -22.83
C GLY A 36 -17.25 -19.95 -22.17
N SER A 37 -16.55 -19.17 -23.00
CA SER A 37 -16.09 -17.81 -22.69
C SER A 37 -14.99 -17.61 -21.65
N ALA A 38 -13.78 -17.41 -22.19
CA ALA A 38 -12.96 -16.22 -21.96
C ALA A 38 -12.79 -15.69 -20.53
N SER A 39 -11.54 -15.76 -20.06
CA SER A 39 -10.86 -14.68 -19.33
C SER A 39 -11.69 -13.91 -18.29
N SER A 40 -11.83 -14.44 -17.09
CA SER A 40 -11.89 -13.59 -15.90
C SER A 40 -10.47 -13.18 -15.50
N ARG A 41 -9.83 -12.39 -16.36
CA ARG A 41 -8.74 -11.49 -15.95
C ARG A 41 -9.40 -10.51 -14.98
N ALA A 42 -9.13 -10.64 -13.69
CA ALA A 42 -9.55 -9.64 -12.71
C ALA A 42 -9.13 -8.26 -13.22
N PRO A 43 -10.05 -7.28 -13.25
CA PRO A 43 -9.86 -6.05 -13.99
C PRO A 43 -8.77 -5.18 -13.34
N SER A 44 -8.05 -4.46 -14.19
CA SER A 44 -6.90 -3.58 -13.93
C SER A 44 -7.18 -2.35 -13.04
N ASP A 45 -8.11 -2.44 -12.10
CA ASP A 45 -8.64 -1.32 -11.30
C ASP A 45 -7.59 -0.68 -10.37
N ARG A 46 -6.63 -1.50 -9.89
CA ARG A 46 -5.52 -1.00 -9.04
C ARG A 46 -4.57 -0.05 -9.76
N GLY A 47 -4.44 -0.14 -11.08
CA GLY A 47 -3.61 0.78 -11.87
C GLY A 47 -4.31 2.11 -12.07
N GLN A 48 -5.58 2.04 -12.47
CA GLN A 48 -6.36 3.21 -12.86
C GLN A 48 -6.56 4.20 -11.70
N GLY A 49 -6.91 3.71 -10.50
CA GLY A 49 -7.04 4.60 -9.33
C GLY A 49 -5.72 5.24 -8.88
N LEU A 50 -4.57 4.61 -9.18
CA LEU A 50 -3.25 5.18 -8.89
C LEU A 50 -2.89 6.28 -9.89
N ASP A 51 -3.21 6.07 -11.18
CA ASP A 51 -3.04 7.08 -12.23
C ASP A 51 -3.92 8.30 -11.98
N ASP A 52 -5.18 8.10 -11.57
CA ASP A 52 -6.09 9.18 -11.16
C ASP A 52 -5.52 9.95 -9.96
N THR A 53 -4.97 9.24 -8.97
CA THR A 53 -4.34 9.87 -7.80
C THR A 53 -3.10 10.67 -8.19
N ALA A 54 -2.27 10.14 -9.09
CA ALA A 54 -1.09 10.83 -9.62
C ALA A 54 -1.49 12.11 -10.36
N HIS A 55 -2.55 12.05 -11.17
CA HIS A 55 -3.08 13.23 -11.85
C HIS A 55 -3.57 14.32 -10.88
N VAL A 56 -4.30 13.93 -9.82
CA VAL A 56 -4.76 14.86 -8.77
C VAL A 56 -3.57 15.49 -8.03
N LEU A 57 -2.55 14.69 -7.69
CA LEU A 57 -1.32 15.20 -7.06
C LEU A 57 -0.57 16.18 -7.96
N TYR A 58 -0.44 15.87 -9.25
CA TYR A 58 0.21 16.74 -10.22
C TYR A 58 -0.51 18.11 -10.29
N ARG A 59 -1.84 18.10 -10.44
CA ARG A 59 -2.63 19.35 -10.45
C ARG A 59 -2.43 20.14 -9.15
N ARG A 60 -2.45 19.45 -8.01
CA ARG A 60 -2.32 20.12 -6.71
C ARG A 60 -0.92 20.69 -6.46
N LEU A 61 0.13 20.04 -6.95
CA LEU A 61 1.50 20.58 -6.96
C LEU A 61 1.66 21.72 -7.98
N GLY A 62 0.81 21.81 -9.00
CA GLY A 62 0.76 22.99 -9.89
C GLY A 62 0.15 24.22 -9.21
N GLU A 63 -0.73 24.01 -8.24
CA GLU A 63 -1.32 25.08 -7.43
C GLU A 63 -0.42 25.50 -6.24
N ILE A 64 0.52 24.63 -5.85
CA ILE A 64 1.38 24.81 -4.67
C ILE A 64 2.81 24.49 -5.07
N ASP A 65 3.67 25.50 -5.11
CA ASP A 65 5.07 25.39 -5.57
C ASP A 65 5.78 24.13 -5.09
N HIS A 66 5.59 23.75 -3.82
CA HIS A 66 6.13 22.51 -3.27
C HIS A 66 5.35 22.03 -2.04
N ALA A 67 5.32 20.70 -1.83
CA ALA A 67 4.70 20.11 -0.64
C ALA A 67 5.41 18.85 -0.17
N SER A 68 5.28 18.54 1.13
CA SER A 68 5.76 17.28 1.70
C SER A 68 4.69 16.18 1.60
N VAL A 69 5.10 14.91 1.68
CA VAL A 69 4.17 13.76 1.72
C VAL A 69 3.07 13.90 2.79
N PRO A 70 3.37 14.20 4.08
CA PRO A 70 2.32 14.32 5.08
C PRO A 70 1.38 15.51 4.82
N GLN A 71 1.87 16.58 4.18
CA GLN A 71 1.05 17.71 3.79
C GLN A 71 0.08 17.32 2.67
N LEU A 72 0.57 16.67 1.60
CA LEU A 72 -0.25 16.18 0.50
C LEU A 72 -1.31 15.16 0.96
N ALA A 73 -0.92 14.24 1.84
CA ALA A 73 -1.82 13.24 2.43
C ALA A 73 -3.00 13.90 3.17
N ARG A 74 -2.73 14.92 4.00
CA ARG A 74 -3.78 15.67 4.72
C ARG A 74 -4.68 16.45 3.76
N MET A 75 -4.10 17.09 2.75
CA MET A 75 -4.83 17.94 1.82
C MET A 75 -5.77 17.17 0.91
N LEU A 76 -5.39 15.96 0.52
CA LEU A 76 -6.19 15.10 -0.35
C LEU A 76 -7.02 14.07 0.43
N ALA A 77 -6.93 14.06 1.76
CA ALA A 77 -7.50 13.03 2.63
C ALA A 77 -7.10 11.61 2.19
N LEU A 78 -5.85 11.44 1.78
CA LEU A 78 -5.28 10.17 1.29
C LEU A 78 -4.31 9.57 2.30
N SER A 79 -4.10 8.25 2.21
CA SER A 79 -3.04 7.60 2.98
C SER A 79 -1.65 8.06 2.51
N PRO A 80 -0.67 8.23 3.43
CA PRO A 80 0.71 8.56 3.05
C PRO A 80 1.32 7.56 2.05
N SER A 81 0.98 6.28 2.17
CA SER A 81 1.44 5.21 1.28
C SER A 81 0.90 5.38 -0.15
N THR A 82 -0.37 5.77 -0.30
CA THR A 82 -0.97 6.06 -1.60
C THR A 82 -0.29 7.25 -2.26
N VAL A 83 -0.05 8.31 -1.49
CA VAL A 83 0.67 9.51 -1.95
C VAL A 83 2.09 9.16 -2.39
N LEU A 84 2.83 8.34 -1.62
CA LEU A 84 4.18 7.91 -1.98
C LEU A 84 4.20 7.09 -3.28
N ARG A 85 3.25 6.17 -3.46
CA ARG A 85 3.14 5.38 -4.70
C ARG A 85 2.87 6.28 -5.89
N ALA A 86 1.93 7.20 -5.79
CA ALA A 86 1.59 8.10 -6.87
C ALA A 86 2.71 9.10 -7.18
N LEU A 87 3.35 9.66 -6.15
CA LEU A 87 4.55 10.50 -6.31
C LEU A 87 5.68 9.74 -6.98
N ARG A 88 5.88 8.45 -6.66
CA ARG A 88 6.87 7.62 -7.33
C ARG A 88 6.57 7.51 -8.82
N THR A 89 5.31 7.24 -9.21
CA THR A 89 4.91 7.26 -10.63
C THR A 89 5.23 8.59 -11.31
N LEU A 90 4.97 9.72 -10.66
CA LEU A 90 5.26 11.05 -11.22
C LEU A 90 6.76 11.38 -11.30
N VAL A 91 7.56 10.89 -10.35
CA VAL A 91 9.02 11.02 -10.36
C VAL A 91 9.62 10.13 -11.45
N ASP A 92 9.16 8.88 -11.56
CA ASP A 92 9.59 7.94 -12.59
C ASP A 92 9.21 8.47 -14.00
N ALA A 93 8.11 9.21 -14.12
CA ALA A 93 7.70 9.93 -15.34
C ALA A 93 8.36 11.31 -15.52
N GLU A 94 9.33 11.68 -14.67
CA GLU A 94 10.08 12.94 -14.75
C GLU A 94 9.24 14.23 -14.64
N GLN A 95 7.99 14.13 -14.16
CA GLN A 95 7.06 15.26 -14.01
C GLN A 95 7.24 16.00 -12.68
N VAL A 96 7.71 15.29 -11.66
CA VAL A 96 7.92 15.80 -10.30
C VAL A 96 9.35 15.50 -9.88
N GLU A 97 9.95 16.44 -9.15
CA GLU A 97 11.27 16.24 -8.55
C GLU A 97 11.24 16.38 -7.03
N ARG A 98 12.19 15.71 -6.39
CA ARG A 98 12.38 15.69 -4.95
C ARG A 98 13.38 16.78 -4.58
N ILE A 99 13.01 17.67 -3.67
CA ILE A 99 13.86 18.75 -3.17
C ILE A 99 14.05 18.62 -1.66
N GLY A 100 15.23 19.00 -1.18
CA GLY A 100 15.58 18.99 0.25
C GLY A 100 16.34 17.73 0.71
N PHE A 101 16.64 17.68 2.01
CA PHE A 101 17.51 16.67 2.61
C PHE A 101 16.73 15.74 3.54
N ALA A 102 16.84 14.42 3.31
CA ALA A 102 16.33 13.30 4.12
C ALA A 102 14.94 13.54 4.76
N ARG A 103 14.91 14.09 5.98
CA ARG A 103 13.69 14.31 6.80
C ARG A 103 12.80 15.46 6.32
N ALA A 104 13.33 16.37 5.50
CA ALA A 104 12.61 17.52 4.96
C ALA A 104 12.37 17.39 3.45
N THR A 105 12.20 16.15 2.95
CA THR A 105 11.94 15.92 1.53
C THR A 105 10.60 16.56 1.14
N ARG A 106 10.64 17.47 0.17
CA ARG A 106 9.48 18.07 -0.48
C ARG A 106 9.49 17.67 -1.95
N TYR A 107 8.34 17.78 -2.57
CA TYR A 107 8.12 17.46 -3.97
C TYR A 107 7.61 18.72 -4.65
N ARG A 108 8.14 19.01 -5.84
CA ARG A 108 7.67 20.11 -6.69
C ARG A 108 7.50 19.62 -8.13
N LEU A 109 6.66 20.28 -8.90
CA LEU A 109 6.62 20.05 -10.33
C LEU A 109 7.98 20.40 -10.93
N ARG A 110 8.45 19.56 -11.84
CA ARG A 110 9.62 19.89 -12.65
C ARG A 110 9.18 20.96 -13.63
N GLU A 111 9.79 22.14 -13.56
CA GLU A 111 9.59 23.15 -14.59
C GLU A 111 9.96 22.53 -15.93
N SER A 112 8.96 22.32 -16.79
CA SER A 112 9.21 21.95 -18.17
C SER A 112 9.99 23.12 -18.76
N ARG A 113 11.31 22.95 -18.93
CA ARG A 113 12.11 23.89 -19.72
C ARG A 113 11.48 23.93 -21.10
N ARG A 114 10.61 24.93 -21.34
CA ARG A 114 10.26 25.37 -22.69
C ARG A 114 11.55 25.91 -23.26
N SER A 115 12.21 25.09 -24.07
CA SER A 115 13.26 25.53 -24.98
C SER A 115 12.65 26.22 -26.18
#